data_AF-A0A7J4ECD1-F1
#
_entry.id   AF-A0A7J4ECD1-F1
#
_cell.length_a   1.000
_cell.length_b   1.000
_cell.length_c   1.000
_cell.angle_alpha   90.00
_cell.angle_beta   90.00
_cell.angle_gamma   90.00
#
_symmetry.space_group_name_H-M   'P 1'
#
loop_
_entity.id
_entity.type
_entity.pdbx_description
1 polymer ?
#
loop_
_entity_poly.entity_id
_entity_poly.type
_entity_poly.pdbx_seq_one_letter_code
_entity_poly.pdbx_strand_id
1 'polypeptide(L)' 'SYWVAEDGKRRWYEIILVEPTNPVIKSDKNLNWVTNPANTRRVFRGLTSAGKKGRSLVR' A
#
# COMPACT_ATOMS: atom_id res chain seq x y z
N SER A 1 4.97 0.30 -1.20
CA SER A 1 6.16 1.14 -1.03
C SER A 1 7.39 0.29 -1.26
N TYR A 2 8.50 0.91 -1.65
CA TYR A 2 9.79 0.24 -1.86
C TYR A 2 10.93 1.13 -1.38
N TRP A 3 12.06 0.50 -1.04
CA TRP A 3 13.27 1.19 -0.61
C TRP A 3 13.91 1.90 -1.82
N VAL A 4 14.44 3.10 -1.59
CA VAL A 4 15.08 3.91 -2.63
C VAL A 4 16.54 4.19 -2.28
N ALA A 5 16.80 4.67 -1.07
CA ALA A 5 18.13 5.08 -0.64
C ALA A 5 18.25 5.10 0.90
N GLU A 6 19.49 5.17 1.39
CA GLU A 6 19.86 5.36 2.79
C GLU A 6 21.18 6.14 2.89
N ASP A 7 21.28 7.08 3.83
CA ASP A 7 22.46 7.94 4.05
C ASP A 7 23.13 7.69 5.42
N GLY A 8 22.77 6.58 6.08
CA GLY A 8 23.22 6.21 7.43
C GLY A 8 22.46 6.90 8.56
N LYS A 9 21.71 7.99 8.31
CA LYS A 9 20.82 8.62 9.31
C LYS A 9 19.35 8.40 8.99
N ARG A 10 19.01 8.34 7.71
CA ARG A 10 17.66 8.31 7.19
C ARG A 10 17.54 7.23 6.13
N ARG A 11 16.33 6.71 6.01
CA ARG A 11 15.93 5.75 4.97
C ARG A 11 14.80 6.36 4.19
N TRP A 12 14.91 6.33 2.86
CA TRP A 12 13.89 6.84 1.97
C TRP A 12 13.15 5.71 1.29
N TYR A 13 11.84 5.90 1.19
CA TYR A 13 10.94 4.97 0.56
C TYR A 13 9.99 5.74 -0.33
N GLU A 14 9.68 5.17 -1.50
CA GLU A 14 8.61 5.67 -2.35
C GLU A 14 7.31 4.91 -2.03
N ILE A 15 6.23 5.66 -1.88
CA ILE A 15 4.90 5.14 -1.53
C ILE A 15 3.98 5.34 -2.72
N ILE A 16 3.47 4.22 -3.24
CA ILE A 16 2.45 4.22 -4.30
C ILE A 16 1.08 4.40 -3.63
N LEU A 17 0.36 5.44 -4.04
CA LEU A 17 -1.01 5.73 -3.63
C LEU A 17 -1.95 5.58 -4.82
N VAL A 18 -3.21 5.25 -4.55
CA VAL A 18 -4.26 5.09 -5.56
C VAL A 18 -5.47 5.89 -5.10
N GLU A 19 -6.06 6.67 -6.00
CA GLU A 19 -7.29 7.44 -5.77
C GLU A 19 -8.53 6.55 -6.04
N PRO A 20 -9.30 6.14 -5.03
CA PRO A 20 -10.41 5.19 -5.23
C PRO A 20 -11.66 5.82 -5.85
N THR A 21 -11.77 7.15 -5.82
CA THR A 21 -12.90 7.89 -6.36
C THR A 21 -12.87 8.01 -7.89
N ASN A 22 -11.69 7.81 -8.49
CA ASN A 22 -11.45 7.93 -9.91
C ASN A 22 -12.27 6.91 -10.74
N PRO A 23 -13.00 7.35 -11.79
CA PRO A 23 -13.75 6.45 -12.66
C PRO A 23 -12.89 5.38 -13.33
N VAL A 24 -11.65 5.70 -13.70
CA VAL A 24 -10.73 4.76 -14.36
C VAL A 24 -10.42 3.58 -13.44
N ILE A 25 -10.08 3.86 -12.18
CA ILE A 25 -9.80 2.85 -11.15
C ILE A 25 -11.04 2.00 -10.84
N LYS A 26 -12.23 2.62 -10.79
CA LYS A 26 -13.49 1.90 -10.56
C LYS A 26 -13.84 0.94 -11.69
N SER A 27 -13.58 1.34 -12.93
CA SER A 27 -13.85 0.52 -14.12
C SER A 27 -12.83 -0.59 -14.36
N ASP A 28 -11.62 -0.45 -13.81
CA ASP A 28 -10.51 -1.39 -14.00
C ASP A 28 -10.76 -2.70 -13.24
N LYS A 29 -10.82 -3.83 -13.94
CA LYS A 29 -11.10 -5.15 -13.37
C LYS A 29 -10.00 -5.65 -12.41
N ASN A 30 -8.78 -5.16 -12.54
CA ASN A 30 -7.62 -5.57 -11.73
C ASN A 30 -7.39 -4.67 -10.52
N LEU A 31 -7.76 -3.38 -10.60
CA LEU A 31 -7.52 -2.39 -9.55
C LEU A 31 -8.76 -2.01 -8.74
N ASN A 32 -9.97 -2.31 -9.22
CA ASN A 32 -11.21 -1.92 -8.54
C ASN A 32 -11.33 -2.44 -7.10
N TRP A 33 -10.62 -3.50 -6.71
CA TRP A 33 -10.67 -4.03 -5.34
C TRP A 33 -10.28 -2.96 -4.29
N VAL A 34 -9.44 -1.98 -4.67
CA VAL A 34 -9.03 -0.86 -3.80
C VAL A 34 -10.23 0.02 -3.42
N THR A 35 -11.29 0.07 -4.24
CA THR A 35 -12.46 0.91 -3.99
C THR A 35 -13.42 0.33 -2.94
N ASN A 36 -13.25 -0.93 -2.56
CA ASN A 36 -14.07 -1.56 -1.51
C ASN A 36 -13.80 -0.90 -0.14
N PRO A 37 -14.82 -0.50 0.64
CA PRO A 37 -14.66 0.07 1.98
C PRO A 37 -13.80 -0.75 2.94
N ALA A 38 -13.77 -2.08 2.78
CA ALA A 38 -12.91 -2.98 3.56
C ALA A 38 -11.40 -2.72 3.35
N ASN A 39 -11.02 -2.05 2.26
CA ASN A 39 -9.65 -1.68 1.90
C ASN A 39 -9.27 -0.24 2.30
N THR A 40 -10.10 0.44 3.09
CA THR A 40 -9.74 1.74 3.67
C THR A 40 -8.65 1.61 4.74
N ARG A 41 -7.78 2.63 4.88
CA ARG A 41 -6.80 2.73 5.99
C ARG A 41 -5.91 1.49 6.19
N ARG A 42 -5.55 0.79 5.10
CA ARG A 42 -4.75 -0.47 5.16
C ARG A 42 -3.40 -0.30 5.83
N VAL A 43 -2.79 0.88 5.73
CA VAL A 43 -1.49 1.19 6.35
C VAL A 43 -1.54 1.09 7.87
N PHE A 44 -2.59 1.64 8.50
CA PHE A 44 -2.77 1.65 9.95
C PHE A 44 -3.14 0.28 10.52
N ARG A 45 -3.62 -0.64 9.68
CA ARG A 45 -3.99 -2.00 10.07
C ARG A 45 -2.91 -3.04 9.76
N GLY A 46 -1.75 -2.60 9.28
CA GLY A 46 -0.65 -3.51 8.91
C GLY A 46 -1.00 -4.47 7.78
N LEU A 47 -1.88 -4.06 6.84
CA LEU A 47 -2.30 -4.87 5.70
C LEU A 47 -1.43 -4.65 4.44
N THR A 48 -0.47 -3.72 4.51
CA THR A 48 0.57 -3.52 3.48
C THR A 48 1.60 -4.65 3.53
N SER A 49 2.41 -4.83 2.47
CA SER A 49 3.47 -5.85 2.46
C SER A 49 4.41 -5.73 3.66
N ALA A 50 4.90 -4.52 3.94
CA ALA A 50 5.74 -4.24 5.10
C ALA A 50 5.02 -4.51 6.44
N GLY A 51 3.73 -4.12 6.55
CA GLY A 51 2.93 -4.38 7.73
C GLY A 51 2.69 -5.87 7.99
N LYS A 52 2.42 -6.65 6.94
CA LYS A 52 2.28 -8.10 7.04
C LYS A 52 3.59 -8.77 7.45
N LYS A 53 4.74 -8.33 6.91
CA LYS A 53 6.07 -8.81 7.32
C LYS A 53 6.34 -8.53 8.80
N GLY A 54 6.02 -7.33 9.28
CA GLY A 54 6.14 -6.98 10.71
C GLY A 54 5.22 -7.78 11.64
N ARG A 55 4.13 -8.35 11.09
CA ARG A 55 3.21 -9.25 11.80
C ARG A 55 3.54 -10.74 11.63
N SER A 56 4.67 -11.08 11.00
CA SER A 56 5.06 -12.46 10.71
C SER A 56 4.04 -13.24 9.85
N LEU A 57 3.25 -12.54 9.04
CA LEU A 57 2.25 -13.14 8.14
C LEU A 57 2.78 -13.43 6.73
N VAL A 58 4.04 -13.07 6.47
CA VAL A 58 4.72 -13.30 5.20
C VAL A 58 5.95 -14.15 5.51
N ARG A 59 6.06 -15.28 4.83
CA ARG A 59 7.22 -16.17 4.89
C ARG A 59 8.31 -15.67 3.95
#